data_AF-A0AA39WUK5-F1
#
_entry.id   AF-A0AA39WUK5-F1
#
_cell.length_a   1.000
_cell.length_b   1.000
_cell.length_c   1.000
_cell.angle_alpha   90.00
_cell.angle_beta   90.00
_cell.angle_gamma   90.00
#
_symmetry.space_group_name_H-M   'P 1'
#
loop_
_entity.id
_entity.type
_entity.pdbx_description
1 polymer ?
#
loop_
_entity_poly.entity_id
_entity_poly.type
_entity_poly.pdbx_seq_one_letter_code
_entity_poly.pdbx_strand_id
1 'polypeptide(L)'
;MSSPNELFWAARHPPADPTTTTPFHNKTILVTGANSGLGHDAATKYASLGANPLTLAVRTPEKGAAAAKGAIVAATGCSPDIFIIETFDLASFSSVQAFAERVIARVPALHVVQARGGIAIPGFGRSEDGYEMAFQVNVLANALLGMLLLLPKLQETSATTAVAGRFVPHLSIVNSIAYVEVKLEWIAADETLIERINDEKRFDMNSQYCMTNMGRNHPLVLRLFMVVFYFIFGRSAELGSRTLVSATDLGVESLGRFWTKDEFLP
;
A
#
# COMPACT_ATOMS: atom_id res chain seq x y z
N MET A 1 -17.51 -1.10 11.80
CA MET A 1 -16.85 0.15 12.26
C MET A 1 -16.25 -0.03 13.65
N SER A 2 -14.99 0.37 13.83
CA SER A 2 -14.38 0.49 15.16
C SER A 2 -15.10 1.55 15.99
N SER A 3 -15.30 1.30 17.28
CA SER A 3 -15.97 2.27 18.15
C SER A 3 -15.11 3.54 18.31
N PRO A 4 -15.71 4.71 18.62
CA PRO A 4 -14.93 5.92 18.91
C PRO A 4 -13.88 5.71 20.01
N ASN A 5 -14.19 4.84 20.99
CA ASN A 5 -13.25 4.45 22.05
C ASN A 5 -12.06 3.66 21.50
N GLU A 6 -12.29 2.74 20.56
CA GLU A 6 -11.21 1.99 19.90
C GLU A 6 -10.32 2.88 19.04
N LEU A 7 -10.90 3.82 18.29
CA LEU A 7 -10.15 4.79 17.50
C LEU A 7 -9.29 5.69 18.41
N PHE A 8 -9.88 6.18 19.50
CA PHE A 8 -9.18 7.01 20.48
C PHE A 8 -8.03 6.28 21.17
N TRP A 9 -8.27 5.02 21.54
CA TRP A 9 -7.26 4.15 22.12
C TRP A 9 -6.14 3.87 21.12
N ALA A 10 -6.49 3.50 19.87
CA ALA A 10 -5.53 3.21 18.82
C ALA A 10 -4.64 4.42 18.52
N ALA A 11 -5.18 5.64 18.49
CA ALA A 11 -4.39 6.85 18.30
C ALA A 11 -3.31 7.05 19.38
N ARG A 12 -3.53 6.55 20.61
CA ARG A 12 -2.62 6.68 21.77
C ARG A 12 -1.72 5.49 22.03
N HIS A 13 -2.03 4.34 21.44
CA HIS A 13 -1.26 3.12 21.52
C HIS A 13 -0.82 2.72 20.11
N PRO A 14 0.10 3.47 19.51
CA PRO A 14 0.62 3.13 18.21
C PRO A 14 1.45 1.84 18.28
N PRO A 15 1.57 1.14 17.15
CA PRO A 15 2.53 0.04 16.97
C PRO A 15 3.94 0.47 17.38
N ALA A 16 4.71 -0.48 17.89
CA ALA A 16 6.12 -0.26 18.21
C ALA A 16 6.89 0.10 16.93
N ASP A 17 7.92 0.94 17.06
CA ASP A 17 8.75 1.25 15.91
C ASP A 17 9.67 0.04 15.62
N PRO A 18 9.61 -0.58 14.42
CA PRO A 18 10.56 -1.61 14.06
C PRO A 18 11.97 -1.01 14.02
N THR A 19 12.78 -1.34 15.01
CA THR A 19 14.16 -0.84 15.18
C THR A 19 15.22 -1.89 14.87
N THR A 20 14.82 -3.15 14.70
CA THR A 20 15.74 -4.25 14.41
C THR A 20 16.07 -4.24 12.92
N THR A 21 17.32 -3.93 12.58
CA THR A 21 17.84 -3.83 11.20
C THR A 21 18.10 -5.20 10.55
N THR A 22 18.25 -6.25 11.38
CA THR A 22 18.66 -7.59 10.96
C THR A 22 17.78 -8.23 9.86
N PRO A 23 16.44 -8.13 9.85
CA PRO A 23 15.62 -8.79 8.84
C PRO A 23 15.72 -8.14 7.45
N PHE A 24 15.83 -6.82 7.38
CA PHE A 24 15.75 -6.08 6.12
C PHE A 24 17.11 -5.72 5.49
N HIS A 25 18.22 -5.93 6.19
CA HIS A 25 19.55 -5.64 5.66
C HIS A 25 19.82 -6.41 4.35
N ASN A 26 20.19 -5.68 3.30
CA ASN A 26 20.45 -6.17 1.94
C ASN A 26 19.27 -6.94 1.33
N LYS A 27 18.04 -6.58 1.74
CA LYS A 27 16.82 -7.08 1.12
C LYS A 27 16.35 -6.11 0.04
N THR A 28 15.88 -6.70 -1.05
CA THR A 28 15.26 -5.97 -2.15
C THR A 28 13.79 -5.68 -1.85
N ILE A 29 13.44 -4.41 -1.78
CA ILE A 29 12.10 -3.95 -1.38
C ILE A 29 11.52 -3.06 -2.46
N LEU A 30 10.27 -3.30 -2.83
CA LEU A 30 9.50 -2.46 -3.72
C LEU A 30 8.38 -1.77 -2.93
N VAL A 31 8.33 -0.44 -2.99
CA VAL A 31 7.24 0.35 -2.39
C VAL A 31 6.52 1.14 -3.48
N THR A 32 5.22 0.89 -3.64
CA THR A 32 4.35 1.68 -4.53
C THR A 32 3.73 2.85 -3.78
N GLY A 33 3.48 3.96 -4.47
CA GLY A 33 2.93 5.16 -3.84
C GLY A 33 3.90 5.82 -2.85
N ALA A 34 5.22 5.63 -3.05
CA ALA A 34 6.27 6.09 -2.15
C ALA A 34 6.51 7.62 -2.17
N ASN A 35 5.70 8.37 -2.92
CA ASN A 35 5.85 9.81 -3.10
C ASN A 35 5.43 10.62 -1.84
N SER A 36 4.48 10.12 -1.05
CA SER A 36 3.95 10.83 0.12
C SER A 36 3.19 9.90 1.06
N GLY A 37 2.98 10.33 2.32
CA GLY A 37 2.15 9.62 3.28
C GLY A 37 2.74 8.28 3.69
N LEU A 38 1.89 7.28 3.96
CA LEU A 38 2.36 5.99 4.52
C LEU A 38 3.36 5.25 3.62
N GLY A 39 3.25 5.39 2.29
CA GLY A 39 4.23 4.77 1.39
C GLY A 39 5.61 5.41 1.51
N HIS A 40 5.67 6.73 1.66
CA HIS A 40 6.92 7.44 1.90
C HIS A 40 7.53 7.05 3.25
N ASP A 41 6.74 7.06 4.32
CA ASP A 41 7.24 6.74 5.65
C ASP A 41 7.65 5.26 5.78
N ALA A 42 6.93 4.34 5.11
CA ALA A 42 7.36 2.95 5.00
C ALA A 42 8.70 2.82 4.26
N ALA A 43 8.88 3.54 3.14
CA ALA A 43 10.16 3.56 2.42
C ALA A 43 11.29 4.14 3.29
N THR A 44 11.03 5.20 4.06
CA THR A 44 11.98 5.77 5.03
C THR A 44 12.40 4.73 6.05
N LYS A 45 11.44 3.99 6.63
CA LYS A 45 11.73 2.92 7.59
C LYS A 45 12.54 1.79 6.95
N TYR A 46 12.14 1.27 5.80
CA TYR A 46 12.91 0.23 5.10
C TYR A 46 14.35 0.67 4.81
N ALA A 47 14.56 1.91 4.37
CA ALA A 47 15.89 2.47 4.17
C ALA A 47 16.70 2.54 5.48
N SER A 48 16.09 2.98 6.59
CA SER A 48 16.73 3.00 7.91
C SER A 48 17.08 1.60 8.45
N LEU A 49 16.36 0.57 7.99
CA LEU A 49 16.56 -0.83 8.35
C LEU A 49 17.56 -1.55 7.44
N GLY A 50 18.23 -0.83 6.53
CA GLY A 50 19.30 -1.36 5.69
C GLY A 50 18.82 -2.08 4.41
N ALA A 51 17.58 -1.83 3.98
CA ALA A 51 17.08 -2.35 2.71
C ALA A 51 17.92 -1.85 1.53
N ASN A 52 18.34 -2.77 0.67
CA ASN A 52 19.16 -2.47 -0.50
C ASN A 52 19.05 -3.64 -1.51
N PRO A 53 18.57 -3.40 -2.75
CA PRO A 53 18.03 -2.15 -3.28
C PRO A 53 16.58 -1.85 -2.84
N LEU A 54 16.23 -0.55 -2.79
CA LEU A 54 14.89 -0.05 -2.49
C LEU A 54 14.28 0.66 -3.71
N THR A 55 13.24 0.06 -4.28
CA THR A 55 12.52 0.61 -5.44
C THR A 55 11.37 1.49 -4.99
N LEU A 56 11.41 2.78 -5.36
CA LEU A 56 10.34 3.75 -5.15
C LEU A 56 9.52 3.85 -6.43
N ALA A 57 8.34 3.23 -6.44
CA ALA A 57 7.43 3.29 -7.58
C ALA A 57 6.40 4.42 -7.39
N VAL A 58 6.40 5.37 -8.31
CA VAL A 58 5.53 6.56 -8.28
C VAL A 58 4.79 6.77 -9.60
N ARG A 59 3.74 7.59 -9.60
CA ARG A 59 3.04 7.92 -10.85
C ARG A 59 3.78 8.95 -11.71
N THR A 60 4.34 10.00 -11.09
CA THR A 60 4.95 11.14 -11.81
C THR A 60 6.45 11.24 -11.52
N PRO A 61 7.34 11.13 -12.53
CA PRO A 61 8.76 10.85 -12.35
C PRO A 61 9.60 11.95 -11.67
N GLU A 62 9.35 13.24 -11.93
CA GLU A 62 10.52 14.15 -11.91
C GLU A 62 10.72 14.93 -10.61
N LYS A 63 9.67 15.49 -10.00
CA LYS A 63 9.84 16.31 -8.78
C LYS A 63 9.50 15.55 -7.51
N GLY A 64 8.49 14.69 -7.58
CA GLY A 64 8.00 13.95 -6.43
C GLY A 64 8.97 12.87 -5.95
N ALA A 65 9.38 11.97 -6.84
CA ALA A 65 10.28 10.87 -6.47
C ALA A 65 11.68 11.35 -6.07
N ALA A 66 12.24 12.36 -6.75
CA ALA A 66 13.52 12.93 -6.38
C ALA A 66 13.48 13.61 -5.01
N ALA A 67 12.41 14.36 -4.72
CA ALA A 67 12.19 14.98 -3.41
C ALA A 67 11.97 13.92 -2.32
N ALA A 68 11.19 12.88 -2.60
CA ALA A 68 10.96 11.76 -1.68
C ALA A 68 12.27 11.03 -1.37
N LYS A 69 13.08 10.70 -2.40
CA LYS A 69 14.42 10.12 -2.23
C LYS A 69 15.31 11.03 -1.36
N GLY A 70 15.36 12.33 -1.68
CA GLY A 70 16.16 13.30 -0.93
C GLY A 70 15.76 13.40 0.54
N ALA A 71 14.45 13.42 0.81
CA ALA A 71 13.92 13.44 2.17
C ALA A 71 14.26 12.16 2.95
N ILE A 72 14.15 10.98 2.31
CA ILE A 72 14.52 9.71 2.94
C ILE A 72 16.02 9.68 3.26
N VAL A 73 16.88 10.07 2.31
CA VAL A 73 18.34 10.11 2.51
C VAL A 73 18.69 11.07 3.64
N ALA A 74 18.08 12.26 3.68
CA ALA A 74 18.31 13.23 4.76
C ALA A 74 17.86 12.73 6.12
N ALA A 75 16.74 12.00 6.19
CA ALA A 75 16.20 11.46 7.44
C ALA A 75 16.97 10.25 7.97
N THR A 76 17.56 9.43 7.09
CA THR A 76 18.15 8.13 7.46
C THR A 76 19.68 8.10 7.38
N GLY A 77 20.30 9.00 6.63
CA GLY A 77 21.73 8.97 6.34
C GLY A 77 22.18 7.80 5.45
N CYS A 78 21.25 7.07 4.83
CA CYS A 78 21.59 5.95 3.94
C CYS A 78 22.22 6.42 2.61
N SER A 79 22.92 5.53 1.91
CA SER A 79 23.49 5.85 0.60
C SER A 79 22.38 6.14 -0.42
N PRO A 80 22.48 7.22 -1.23
CA PRO A 80 21.52 7.49 -2.30
C PRO A 80 21.54 6.42 -3.41
N ASP A 81 22.54 5.55 -3.46
CA ASP A 81 22.69 4.55 -4.52
C ASP A 81 21.82 3.31 -4.31
N ILE A 82 21.23 3.15 -3.12
CA ILE A 82 20.31 2.03 -2.85
C ILE A 82 18.97 2.20 -3.57
N PHE A 83 18.64 3.41 -4.03
CA PHE A 83 17.32 3.76 -4.55
C PHE A 83 17.21 3.52 -6.05
N ILE A 84 16.20 2.76 -6.45
CA ILE A 84 15.73 2.64 -7.83
C ILE A 84 14.43 3.44 -7.94
N ILE A 85 14.34 4.40 -8.86
CA ILE A 85 13.10 5.13 -9.10
C ILE A 85 12.44 4.54 -10.33
N GLU A 86 11.20 4.11 -10.17
CA GLU A 86 10.39 3.60 -11.27
C GLU A 86 9.07 4.35 -11.35
N THR A 87 8.51 4.41 -12.55
CA THR A 87 7.22 5.04 -12.79
C THR A 87 6.20 4.07 -13.33
N PHE A 88 4.96 4.23 -12.89
CA PHE A 88 3.83 3.48 -13.41
C PHE A 88 2.51 4.15 -13.05
N ASP A 89 1.48 3.88 -13.84
CA ASP A 89 0.12 4.32 -13.57
C ASP A 89 -0.79 3.12 -13.36
N LEU A 90 -1.44 3.05 -12.19
CA LEU A 90 -2.42 2.02 -11.88
C LEU A 90 -3.73 2.21 -12.68
N ALA A 91 -3.93 3.38 -13.29
CA ALA A 91 -5.08 3.64 -14.15
C ALA A 91 -4.95 3.01 -15.55
N SER A 92 -3.84 2.31 -15.84
CA SER A 92 -3.58 1.64 -17.12
C SER A 92 -2.92 0.28 -16.92
N PHE A 93 -3.58 -0.80 -17.35
CA PHE A 93 -3.02 -2.15 -17.19
C PHE A 93 -1.74 -2.38 -18.00
N SER A 94 -1.63 -1.76 -19.18
CA SER A 94 -0.40 -1.83 -19.99
C SER A 94 0.77 -1.16 -19.26
N SER A 95 0.53 -0.05 -18.54
CA SER A 95 1.52 0.59 -17.69
C SER A 95 1.99 -0.32 -16.55
N VAL A 96 1.05 -1.01 -15.89
CA VAL A 96 1.32 -1.96 -14.79
C VAL A 96 2.15 -3.15 -15.27
N GLN A 97 1.82 -3.72 -16.43
CA GLN A 97 2.57 -4.82 -17.04
C GLN A 97 4.00 -4.41 -17.38
N ALA A 98 4.15 -3.30 -18.12
CA ALA A 98 5.47 -2.80 -18.49
C ALA A 98 6.34 -2.46 -17.26
N PHE A 99 5.73 -1.93 -16.19
CA PHE A 99 6.41 -1.68 -14.93
C PHE A 99 6.90 -2.96 -14.26
N ALA A 100 6.07 -4.00 -14.18
CA ALA A 100 6.48 -5.26 -13.58
C ALA A 100 7.63 -5.91 -14.36
N GLU A 101 7.58 -5.89 -15.70
CA GLU A 101 8.67 -6.37 -16.55
C GLU A 101 9.99 -5.65 -16.25
N ARG A 102 9.96 -4.31 -16.15
CA ARG A 102 11.15 -3.52 -15.79
C ARG A 102 11.70 -3.89 -14.42
N VAL A 103 10.83 -3.99 -13.41
CA VAL A 103 11.25 -4.35 -12.05
C VAL A 103 11.89 -5.73 -12.04
N ILE A 104 11.24 -6.73 -12.63
CA ILE A 104 11.72 -8.12 -12.68
C ILE A 104 13.05 -8.22 -13.41
N ALA A 105 13.23 -7.49 -14.51
CA ALA A 105 14.49 -7.45 -15.25
C ALA A 105 15.61 -6.73 -14.49
N ARG A 106 15.26 -5.77 -13.63
CA ARG A 106 16.23 -4.92 -12.91
C ARG A 106 16.75 -5.54 -11.63
N VAL A 107 15.93 -6.29 -10.90
CA VAL A 107 16.31 -6.84 -9.59
C VAL A 107 16.53 -8.36 -9.63
N PRO A 108 17.65 -8.86 -9.07
CA PRO A 108 17.93 -10.29 -9.08
C PRO A 108 16.96 -11.08 -8.18
N ALA A 109 16.55 -10.48 -7.07
CA ALA A 109 15.64 -11.05 -6.08
C ALA A 109 14.65 -9.97 -5.62
N LEU A 110 13.48 -10.39 -5.15
CA LEU A 110 12.45 -9.51 -4.60
C LEU A 110 11.97 -10.10 -3.28
N HIS A 111 12.14 -9.36 -2.18
CA HIS A 111 11.87 -9.85 -0.84
C HIS A 111 10.58 -9.26 -0.28
N VAL A 112 10.32 -7.97 -0.51
CA VAL A 112 9.09 -7.32 -0.01
C VAL A 112 8.47 -6.49 -1.12
N VAL A 113 7.16 -6.65 -1.31
CA VAL A 113 6.32 -5.79 -2.14
C VAL A 113 5.29 -5.11 -1.26
N GLN A 114 5.42 -3.80 -1.09
CA GLN A 114 4.44 -2.95 -0.43
C GLN A 114 3.54 -2.28 -1.48
N ALA A 115 2.43 -2.94 -1.81
CA ALA A 115 1.41 -2.46 -2.74
C ALA A 115 0.39 -1.57 -2.01
N ARG A 116 0.29 -0.30 -2.40
CA ARG A 116 -0.56 0.71 -1.75
C ARG A 116 -1.15 1.72 -2.72
N GLY A 117 -0.74 1.75 -3.99
CA GLY A 117 -1.18 2.80 -4.91
C GLY A 117 -2.70 2.86 -4.97
N GLY A 118 -3.26 4.03 -4.67
CA GLY A 118 -4.70 4.17 -4.45
C GLY A 118 -5.17 5.61 -4.60
N ILE A 119 -6.44 5.76 -5.00
CA ILE A 119 -7.14 7.02 -5.22
C ILE A 119 -8.52 6.99 -4.58
N ALA A 120 -9.05 8.15 -4.24
CA ALA A 120 -10.45 8.37 -3.92
C ALA A 120 -10.86 9.60 -4.71
N ILE A 121 -11.67 9.38 -5.72
CA ILE A 121 -12.19 10.40 -6.61
C ILE A 121 -13.67 10.58 -6.27
N PRO A 122 -14.13 11.82 -6.00
CA PRO A 122 -15.55 12.07 -5.85
C PRO A 122 -16.20 12.00 -7.24
N GLY A 123 -16.93 10.91 -7.51
CA GLY A 123 -17.69 10.72 -8.75
C GLY A 123 -17.23 9.52 -9.57
N PHE A 124 -18.12 9.08 -10.46
CA PHE A 124 -17.84 8.00 -11.40
C PHE A 124 -16.89 8.49 -12.49
N GLY A 125 -15.82 7.73 -12.71
CA GLY A 125 -14.92 7.92 -13.85
C GLY A 125 -14.56 6.58 -14.44
N ARG A 126 -14.29 6.53 -15.74
CA ARG A 126 -13.76 5.33 -16.40
C ARG A 126 -12.29 5.48 -16.72
N SER A 127 -11.53 4.42 -16.51
CA SER A 127 -10.17 4.28 -17.02
C SER A 127 -10.17 4.06 -18.53
N GLU A 128 -8.98 4.12 -19.13
CA GLU A 128 -8.78 3.76 -20.54
C GLU A 128 -9.10 2.28 -20.80
N ASP A 129 -8.94 1.42 -19.78
CA ASP A 129 -9.26 -0.01 -19.85
C ASP A 129 -10.77 -0.30 -19.67
N GLY A 130 -11.60 0.73 -19.47
CA GLY A 130 -13.06 0.62 -19.45
C GLY A 130 -13.66 0.24 -18.10
N TYR A 131 -12.89 0.26 -17.02
CA TYR A 131 -13.36 -0.01 -15.65
C TYR A 131 -13.58 1.29 -14.87
N GLU A 132 -14.40 1.22 -13.83
CA GLU A 132 -14.52 2.32 -12.87
C GLU A 132 -13.14 2.64 -12.29
N MET A 133 -12.79 3.92 -12.28
CA MET A 133 -11.44 4.42 -12.07
C MET A 133 -10.88 4.03 -10.71
N ALA A 134 -11.63 4.20 -9.62
CA ALA A 134 -11.14 3.85 -8.30
C ALA A 134 -11.08 2.34 -8.08
N PHE A 135 -12.03 1.59 -8.61
CA PHE A 135 -12.04 0.13 -8.60
C PHE A 135 -10.83 -0.43 -9.34
N GLN A 136 -10.54 0.10 -10.52
CA GLN A 136 -9.35 -0.28 -11.26
C GLN A 136 -8.08 0.00 -10.46
N VAL A 137 -7.89 1.25 -10.01
CA VAL A 137 -6.64 1.64 -9.34
C VAL A 137 -6.47 0.93 -8.00
N ASN A 138 -7.52 0.91 -7.16
CA ASN A 138 -7.42 0.41 -5.79
C ASN A 138 -7.45 -1.12 -5.71
N VAL A 139 -8.17 -1.79 -6.61
CA VAL A 139 -8.40 -3.24 -6.54
C VAL A 139 -7.72 -3.95 -7.70
N LEU A 140 -8.20 -3.75 -8.94
CA LEU A 140 -7.79 -4.59 -10.08
C LEU A 140 -6.30 -4.46 -10.40
N ALA A 141 -5.78 -3.24 -10.43
CA ALA A 141 -4.39 -2.97 -10.80
C ALA A 141 -3.41 -3.39 -9.70
N ASN A 142 -3.76 -3.22 -8.42
CA ASN A 142 -2.96 -3.75 -7.30
C ASN A 142 -2.97 -5.28 -7.27
N ALA A 143 -4.11 -5.91 -7.55
CA ALA A 143 -4.24 -7.36 -7.68
C ALA A 143 -3.39 -7.89 -8.84
N LEU A 144 -3.50 -7.27 -10.02
CA LEU A 144 -2.68 -7.59 -11.20
C LEU A 144 -1.19 -7.47 -10.88
N LEU A 145 -0.76 -6.34 -10.32
CA LEU A 145 0.64 -6.11 -9.98
C LEU A 145 1.15 -7.12 -8.96
N GLY A 146 0.49 -7.23 -7.82
CA GLY A 146 0.94 -8.04 -6.70
C GLY A 146 0.82 -9.54 -6.96
N MET A 147 -0.38 -10.01 -7.31
CA MET A 147 -0.69 -11.44 -7.36
C MET A 147 -0.29 -12.10 -8.67
N LEU A 148 -0.39 -11.39 -9.79
CA LEU A 148 -0.15 -12.01 -11.10
C LEU A 148 1.27 -11.74 -11.61
N LEU A 149 1.78 -10.52 -11.43
CA LEU A 149 3.04 -10.12 -12.04
C LEU A 149 4.24 -10.31 -11.11
N LEU A 150 4.13 -9.96 -9.82
CA LEU A 150 5.26 -9.98 -8.90
C LEU A 150 5.33 -11.25 -8.03
N LEU A 151 4.22 -11.95 -7.84
CA LEU A 151 4.19 -13.19 -7.06
C LEU A 151 5.15 -14.28 -7.58
N PRO A 152 5.29 -14.52 -8.90
CA PRO A 152 6.26 -15.50 -9.39
C PRO A 152 7.70 -15.16 -8.99
N LYS A 153 8.07 -13.88 -8.99
CA LYS A 153 9.41 -13.43 -8.59
C LYS A 153 9.65 -13.55 -7.09
N LEU A 154 8.62 -13.29 -6.29
CA LEU A 154 8.64 -13.52 -4.83
C LEU A 154 8.81 -15.03 -4.53
N GLN A 155 8.14 -15.90 -5.27
CA GLN A 155 8.26 -17.35 -5.14
C GLN A 155 9.65 -17.86 -5.54
N GLU A 156 10.21 -17.36 -6.65
CA GLU A 156 11.59 -17.66 -7.07
C GLU A 156 12.60 -17.23 -6.00
N THR A 157 12.41 -16.03 -5.45
CA THR A 157 13.24 -15.52 -4.35
C THR A 157 13.11 -16.43 -3.14
N SER A 158 11.88 -16.80 -2.76
CA SER A 158 11.60 -17.70 -1.65
C SER A 158 12.30 -19.05 -1.83
N ALA A 159 12.25 -19.66 -3.01
CA ALA A 159 12.93 -20.92 -3.28
C ALA A 159 14.46 -20.83 -3.08
N THR A 160 15.04 -19.64 -3.30
CA THR A 160 16.48 -19.40 -3.13
C THR A 160 16.84 -19.03 -1.69
N THR A 161 16.01 -18.24 -0.99
CA THR A 161 16.26 -17.80 0.40
C THR A 161 15.76 -18.78 1.47
N ALA A 162 14.75 -19.60 1.17
CA ALA A 162 14.19 -20.60 2.10
C ALA A 162 15.22 -21.68 2.46
N VAL A 163 16.14 -22.01 1.55
CA VAL A 163 17.25 -22.94 1.80
C VAL A 163 18.21 -22.42 2.89
N ALA A 164 18.21 -21.11 3.17
CA ALA A 164 19.08 -20.48 4.15
C ALA A 164 18.37 -20.04 5.45
N GLY A 165 17.07 -20.33 5.64
CA GLY A 165 16.32 -19.95 6.85
C GLY A 165 16.32 -18.45 7.18
N ARG A 166 16.52 -17.58 6.17
CA ARG A 166 17.00 -16.20 6.38
C ARG A 166 15.97 -15.08 6.21
N PHE A 167 14.85 -15.31 5.52
CA PHE A 167 13.76 -14.34 5.35
C PHE A 167 12.64 -14.96 4.51
N VAL A 168 11.37 -14.76 4.86
CA VAL A 168 10.21 -15.16 4.03
C VAL A 168 9.80 -13.96 3.18
N PRO A 169 9.73 -14.07 1.83
CA PRO A 169 9.27 -12.95 1.02
C PRO A 169 7.80 -12.61 1.27
N HIS A 170 7.48 -11.31 1.31
CA HIS A 170 6.15 -10.79 1.62
C HIS A 170 5.56 -9.95 0.49
N LEU A 171 4.28 -10.18 0.21
CA LEU A 171 3.41 -9.28 -0.54
C LEU A 171 2.39 -8.67 0.41
N SER A 172 2.44 -7.35 0.56
CA SER A 172 1.51 -6.59 1.40
C SER A 172 0.67 -5.68 0.51
N ILE A 173 -0.65 -5.91 0.48
CA ILE A 173 -1.61 -5.04 -0.22
C ILE A 173 -2.37 -4.24 0.82
N VAL A 174 -2.27 -2.91 0.74
CA VAL A 174 -2.95 -2.00 1.67
C VAL A 174 -4.27 -1.56 1.07
N ASN A 175 -5.36 -1.83 1.78
CA ASN A 175 -6.70 -1.34 1.43
C ASN A 175 -7.30 -0.49 2.58
N SER A 176 -8.49 0.06 2.34
CA SER A 176 -9.28 0.71 3.39
C SER A 176 -10.22 -0.30 4.03
N ILE A 177 -10.34 -0.29 5.36
CA ILE A 177 -11.23 -1.19 6.14
C ILE A 177 -12.67 -1.25 5.60
N ALA A 178 -13.10 -0.21 4.88
CA ALA A 178 -14.30 -0.17 4.04
C ALA A 178 -14.69 -1.45 3.32
N TYR A 179 -13.69 -2.23 2.86
CA TYR A 179 -13.96 -3.46 2.13
C TYR A 179 -14.80 -4.46 2.95
N VAL A 180 -14.74 -4.41 4.29
CA VAL A 180 -15.54 -5.29 5.16
C VAL A 180 -17.01 -4.89 5.23
N GLU A 181 -17.36 -3.70 4.74
CA GLU A 181 -18.73 -3.20 4.70
C GLU A 181 -19.45 -3.61 3.40
N VAL A 182 -18.71 -4.14 2.42
CA VAL A 182 -19.28 -4.67 1.18
C VAL A 182 -20.04 -5.95 1.48
N LYS A 183 -21.33 -5.95 1.17
CA LYS A 183 -22.19 -7.13 1.37
C LYS A 183 -22.51 -7.80 0.04
N LEU A 184 -22.40 -9.13 -0.01
CA LEU A 184 -22.72 -9.90 -1.21
C LEU A 184 -24.17 -9.70 -1.68
N GLU A 185 -25.09 -9.41 -0.75
CA GLU A 185 -26.52 -9.15 -1.03
C GLU A 185 -26.76 -7.91 -1.92
N TRP A 186 -25.74 -7.07 -2.14
CA TRP A 186 -25.82 -5.91 -3.03
C TRP A 186 -25.65 -6.26 -4.52
N ILE A 187 -25.19 -7.48 -4.78
CA ILE A 187 -24.97 -8.02 -6.12
C ILE A 187 -26.18 -8.91 -6.44
N ALA A 188 -26.87 -8.62 -7.53
CA ALA A 188 -27.94 -9.48 -8.02
C ALA A 188 -27.38 -10.87 -8.38
N ALA A 189 -28.22 -11.92 -8.31
CA ALA A 189 -27.78 -13.29 -8.53
C ALA A 189 -27.29 -13.56 -9.97
N ASP A 190 -27.65 -12.69 -10.91
CA ASP A 190 -27.36 -12.78 -12.34
C ASP A 190 -26.26 -11.80 -12.80
N GLU A 191 -25.65 -11.03 -11.90
CA GLU A 191 -24.61 -10.05 -12.25
C GLU A 191 -23.28 -10.33 -11.53
N THR A 192 -22.17 -9.96 -12.16
CA THR A 192 -20.86 -9.99 -11.52
C THR A 192 -20.59 -8.72 -10.72
N LEU A 193 -19.73 -8.82 -9.70
CA LEU A 193 -19.27 -7.65 -8.93
C LEU A 193 -18.69 -6.55 -9.84
N ILE A 194 -17.94 -6.95 -10.87
CA ILE A 194 -17.30 -6.04 -11.82
C ILE A 194 -18.37 -5.27 -12.61
N GLU A 195 -19.38 -5.95 -13.15
CA GLU A 195 -20.48 -5.31 -13.87
C GLU A 195 -21.25 -4.34 -12.96
N ARG A 196 -21.52 -4.74 -11.71
CA ARG A 196 -22.23 -3.91 -10.73
C ARG A 196 -21.49 -2.62 -10.39
N ILE A 197 -20.17 -2.67 -10.24
CA ILE A 197 -19.34 -1.50 -9.92
C ILE A 197 -19.13 -0.62 -11.16
N ASN A 198 -19.11 -1.19 -12.36
CA ASN A 198 -18.85 -0.47 -13.60
C ASN A 198 -20.10 0.22 -14.22
N ASP A 199 -21.28 0.03 -13.63
CA ASP A 199 -22.53 0.69 -14.02
C ASP A 199 -22.66 2.08 -13.37
N GLU A 200 -22.53 3.11 -14.20
CA GLU A 200 -22.64 4.52 -13.81
C GLU A 200 -24.00 4.86 -13.17
N LYS A 201 -25.11 4.30 -13.66
CA LYS A 201 -26.46 4.61 -13.15
C LYS A 201 -26.67 4.12 -11.72
N ARG A 202 -25.81 3.21 -11.33
CA ARG A 202 -25.84 2.42 -10.10
C ARG A 202 -24.73 2.83 -9.13
N PHE A 203 -23.93 3.82 -9.52
CA PHE A 203 -22.88 4.42 -8.71
C PHE A 203 -23.49 5.11 -7.49
N ASP A 204 -23.02 4.71 -6.31
CA ASP A 204 -23.37 5.37 -5.06
C ASP A 204 -22.09 5.62 -4.25
N MET A 205 -21.75 6.90 -4.13
CA MET A 205 -20.56 7.33 -3.40
C MET A 205 -20.57 6.86 -1.94
N ASN A 206 -21.73 6.77 -1.29
CA ASN A 206 -21.82 6.40 0.12
C ASN A 206 -21.72 4.89 0.36
N SER A 207 -22.16 4.09 -0.61
CA SER A 207 -22.13 2.62 -0.51
C SER A 207 -20.86 2.01 -1.09
N GLN A 208 -20.22 2.69 -2.06
CA GLN A 208 -19.02 2.17 -2.75
C GLN A 208 -17.70 2.72 -2.20
N TYR A 209 -17.72 3.83 -1.46
CA TYR A 209 -16.53 4.40 -0.85
C TYR A 209 -16.69 4.62 0.65
N CYS A 210 -15.69 4.19 1.41
CA CYS A 210 -15.42 4.84 2.67
C CYS A 210 -14.82 6.23 2.40
N MET A 211 -15.51 7.24 2.91
CA MET A 211 -15.00 8.59 3.05
C MET A 211 -13.81 8.60 4.04
N THR A 212 -12.62 8.24 3.58
CA THR A 212 -11.39 8.32 4.37
C THR A 212 -10.34 9.16 3.65
N ASN A 213 -10.07 10.34 4.22
CA ASN A 213 -8.88 11.19 4.11
C ASN A 213 -8.18 11.38 2.74
N MET A 214 -8.92 11.73 1.69
CA MET A 214 -8.37 12.44 0.52
C MET A 214 -8.95 13.85 0.40
N GLY A 215 -8.97 14.55 1.53
CA GLY A 215 -9.64 15.84 1.71
C GLY A 215 -8.99 17.05 1.05
N ARG A 216 -8.20 16.89 -0.02
CA ARG A 216 -7.72 18.05 -0.80
C ARG A 216 -8.88 18.80 -1.46
N ASN A 217 -9.97 18.09 -1.78
CA ASN A 217 -11.13 18.62 -2.50
C ASN A 217 -12.39 18.79 -1.62
N HIS A 218 -12.32 18.59 -0.30
CA HIS A 218 -13.50 18.74 0.57
C HIS A 218 -13.82 20.23 0.85
N PRO A 219 -15.10 20.58 1.10
CA PRO A 219 -15.49 21.90 1.59
C PRO A 219 -14.73 22.28 2.88
N LEU A 220 -14.43 23.57 3.05
CA LEU A 220 -13.58 24.07 4.15
C LEU A 220 -14.07 23.63 5.55
N VAL A 221 -15.39 23.63 5.77
CA VAL A 221 -16.02 23.19 7.02
C VAL A 221 -15.74 21.70 7.30
N LEU A 222 -15.90 20.84 6.30
CA LEU A 222 -15.64 19.41 6.46
C LEU A 222 -14.13 19.15 6.66
N ARG A 223 -13.27 19.94 6.02
CA ARG A 223 -11.81 19.88 6.25
C ARG A 223 -11.44 20.27 7.67
N LEU A 224 -12.04 21.32 8.23
CA LEU A 224 -11.79 21.74 9.60
C LEU A 224 -12.26 20.70 10.62
N PHE A 225 -13.46 20.14 10.41
CA PHE A 225 -13.95 19.02 11.21
C PHE A 225 -13.03 17.80 11.12
N MET A 226 -12.61 17.42 9.90
CA MET A 226 -11.67 16.33 9.69
C MET A 226 -10.33 16.58 10.36
N VAL A 227 -9.78 17.80 10.33
CA VAL A 227 -8.53 18.12 11.04
C VAL A 227 -8.66 17.87 12.53
N VAL A 228 -9.75 18.33 13.16
CA VAL A 228 -10.01 18.10 14.59
C VAL A 228 -10.23 16.60 14.86
N PHE A 229 -11.00 15.92 14.02
CA PHE A 229 -11.23 14.48 14.13
C PHE A 229 -9.94 13.67 14.02
N TYR A 230 -9.10 13.93 13.01
CA TYR A 230 -7.81 13.26 12.82
C TYR A 230 -6.80 13.63 13.90
N PHE A 231 -6.87 14.82 14.47
CA PHE A 231 -6.04 15.17 15.63
C PHE A 231 -6.39 14.33 16.86
N ILE A 232 -7.67 13.99 17.05
CA ILE A 232 -8.14 13.25 18.24
C ILE A 232 -8.05 11.73 18.05
N PHE A 233 -8.38 11.25 16.84
CA PHE A 233 -8.60 9.83 16.51
C PHE A 233 -7.66 9.29 15.43
N GLY A 234 -6.93 10.14 14.72
CA GLY A 234 -6.05 9.75 13.64
C GLY A 234 -4.66 9.34 14.13
N ARG A 235 -3.93 8.62 13.27
CA ARG A 235 -2.49 8.36 13.42
C ARG A 235 -1.74 9.10 12.31
N SER A 236 -0.51 9.50 12.59
CA SER A 236 0.38 9.99 11.53
C SER A 236 0.69 8.85 10.53
N ALA A 237 1.14 9.24 9.34
CA ALA A 237 1.60 8.28 8.34
C ALA A 237 2.78 7.44 8.87
N GLU A 238 3.66 8.05 9.67
CA GLU A 238 4.78 7.38 10.32
C GLU A 238 4.28 6.25 11.25
N LEU A 239 3.34 6.55 12.14
CA LEU A 239 2.78 5.55 13.06
C LEU A 239 2.03 4.44 12.31
N GLY A 240 1.33 4.79 11.23
CA GLY A 240 0.66 3.81 10.37
C GLY A 240 1.63 2.91 9.60
N SER A 241 2.77 3.45 9.18
CA SER A 241 3.79 2.70 8.44
C SER A 241 4.50 1.66 9.30
N ARG A 242 4.52 1.82 10.62
CA ARG A 242 5.11 0.83 11.56
C ARG A 242 4.47 -0.54 11.42
N THR A 243 3.14 -0.62 11.37
CA THR A 243 2.44 -1.90 11.14
C THR A 243 2.74 -2.48 9.77
N LEU A 244 2.89 -1.64 8.73
CA LEU A 244 3.21 -2.13 7.39
C LEU A 244 4.58 -2.81 7.36
N VAL A 245 5.56 -2.23 8.05
CA VAL A 245 6.93 -2.74 8.11
C VAL A 245 7.04 -3.91 9.10
N SER A 246 6.39 -3.85 10.26
CA SER A 246 6.41 -4.97 11.23
C SER A 246 5.73 -6.21 10.67
N ALA A 247 4.66 -6.05 9.89
CA ALA A 247 3.97 -7.16 9.25
C ALA A 247 4.83 -7.90 8.21
N THR A 248 5.83 -7.25 7.61
CA THR A 248 6.71 -7.88 6.61
C THR A 248 7.96 -8.52 7.22
N ASP A 249 8.10 -8.45 8.54
CA ASP A 249 9.10 -9.19 9.33
C ASP A 249 8.57 -10.53 9.85
N LEU A 250 7.24 -10.73 9.80
CA LEU A 250 6.64 -11.94 10.33
C LEU A 250 7.07 -13.18 9.54
N GLY A 251 7.25 -14.30 10.20
CA GLY A 251 7.58 -15.56 9.56
C GLY A 251 6.33 -16.32 9.09
N VAL A 252 6.54 -17.61 8.80
CA VAL A 252 5.48 -18.54 8.38
C VAL A 252 4.35 -18.69 9.39
N GLU A 253 4.60 -18.36 10.66
CA GLU A 253 3.60 -18.35 11.74
C GLU A 253 2.47 -17.34 11.54
N SER A 254 2.64 -16.39 10.62
CA SER A 254 1.61 -15.41 10.27
C SER A 254 0.60 -15.92 9.23
N LEU A 255 0.88 -17.04 8.57
CA LEU A 255 0.02 -17.57 7.51
C LEU A 255 -1.39 -17.88 8.03
N GLY A 256 -2.39 -17.27 7.39
CA GLY A 256 -3.81 -17.45 7.73
C GLY A 256 -4.25 -16.69 8.98
N ARG A 257 -3.42 -15.80 9.54
CA ARG A 257 -3.74 -15.01 10.74
C ARG A 257 -3.92 -13.54 10.40
N PHE A 258 -4.68 -12.84 11.24
CA PHE A 258 -4.86 -11.40 11.10
C PHE A 258 -3.88 -10.66 12.02
N TRP A 259 -2.99 -9.86 11.44
CA TRP A 259 -2.04 -9.04 12.18
C TRP A 259 -2.61 -7.65 12.45
N THR A 260 -2.72 -7.27 13.72
CA THR A 260 -3.16 -5.94 14.12
C THR A 260 -2.52 -5.54 15.44
N LYS A 261 -2.15 -4.25 15.57
CA LYS A 261 -1.55 -3.72 16.81
C LYS A 261 -0.29 -4.48 17.26
N ASP A 262 0.48 -5.00 16.31
CA ASP A 262 1.65 -5.86 16.56
C ASP A 262 1.33 -7.18 17.28
N GLU A 263 0.09 -7.65 17.18
CA GLU A 263 -0.37 -8.93 17.72
C GLU A 263 -1.19 -9.68 16.67
N PHE A 264 -1.23 -11.00 16.80
CA PHE A 264 -2.17 -11.81 16.05
C PHE A 264 -3.54 -11.76 16.74
N LEU A 265 -4.59 -11.45 15.98
CA LEU A 265 -5.93 -11.66 16.50
C LEU A 265 -6.16 -13.16 16.78
N PRO A 266 -6.82 -13.49 17.89
CA PRO A 266 -7.22 -14.86 18.21
C PRO A 266 -8.27 -15.39 17.23
#